data_AF-A0A914DHX7-F1
#
_entry.id   AF-A0A914DHX7-F1
#
_cell.length_a   1.000
_cell.length_b   1.000
_cell.length_c   1.000
_cell.angle_alpha   90.00
_cell.angle_beta   90.00
_cell.angle_gamma   90.00
#
_symmetry.space_group_name_H-M   'P 1'
#
loop_
_entity.id
_entity.type
_entity.pdbx_description
1 polymer ?
#
loop_
_entity_poly.entity_id
_entity_poly.type
_entity_poly.pdbx_seq_one_letter_code
_entity_poly.pdbx_strand_id
1 'polypeptide(L)'
;MCHLDKLIVAAGEYCGSRPCGDCAILNQDQLSQEMIAYQQAAKEIEQSGDFDTTDDFTFVVQPFFTNSTLPYFPNGTVNKNFWGQDCYHYSAYGHALLSTFFWQNMLEPVGAKTSNANLSVSALPLACPDPVCI
;
A
#
# COMPACT_ATOMS: atom_id res chain seq x y z
N MET A 1 -5.14 -20.79 10.86
CA MET A 1 -3.96 -21.03 10.02
C MET A 1 -3.21 -19.71 10.00
N CYS A 2 -1.98 -19.70 10.50
CA CYS A 2 -1.19 -18.50 10.72
C CYS A 2 -0.43 -18.18 9.42
N HIS A 3 -0.86 -17.17 8.67
CA HIS A 3 -0.35 -16.91 7.31
C HIS A 3 0.75 -15.85 7.27
N LEU A 4 1.62 -15.78 8.30
CA LEU A 4 2.61 -14.70 8.40
C LEU A 4 3.85 -14.87 7.51
N ASP A 5 3.99 -16.00 6.81
CA ASP A 5 5.25 -16.36 6.14
C ASP A 5 5.27 -16.18 4.62
N LYS A 6 4.45 -15.30 4.04
CA LYS A 6 4.20 -15.38 2.59
C LYS A 6 4.32 -14.03 1.87
N LEU A 7 4.97 -14.09 0.69
CA LEU A 7 5.49 -12.97 -0.10
C LEU A 7 4.46 -11.85 -0.26
N ILE A 8 4.95 -10.64 -0.05
CA ILE A 8 4.15 -9.43 -0.04
C ILE A 8 4.44 -8.61 -1.28
N VAL A 9 3.39 -8.32 -2.05
CA VAL A 9 3.44 -7.29 -3.09
C VAL A 9 2.75 -6.03 -2.59
N ALA A 10 3.52 -4.94 -2.53
CA ALA A 10 3.01 -3.62 -2.20
C ALA A 10 2.35 -2.99 -3.43
N ALA A 11 1.15 -2.43 -3.23
CA ALA A 11 0.41 -1.74 -4.28
C ALA A 11 1.09 -0.41 -4.70
N GLY A 12 1.08 -0.13 -6.01
CA GLY A 12 1.62 1.10 -6.60
C GLY A 12 0.67 2.30 -6.49
N GLU A 13 1.23 3.51 -6.56
CA GLU A 13 0.52 4.78 -6.38
C GLU A 13 -0.20 5.32 -7.63
N TYR A 14 -1.27 6.09 -7.43
CA TYR A 14 -1.92 6.93 -8.45
C TYR A 14 -1.18 8.27 -8.63
N CYS A 15 -0.69 8.60 -9.83
CA CYS A 15 0.10 9.82 -10.08
C CYS A 15 -0.58 11.18 -9.73
N GLY A 16 -1.90 11.22 -9.54
CA GLY A 16 -2.63 12.44 -9.16
C GLY A 16 -2.59 12.78 -7.66
N SER A 17 -1.86 12.01 -6.86
CA SER A 17 -1.58 12.30 -5.45
C SER A 17 -0.33 13.18 -5.26
N ARG A 18 0.26 13.81 -6.29
CA ARG A 18 1.49 14.60 -6.10
C ARG A 18 1.22 16.07 -5.83
N PRO A 19 1.68 16.63 -4.69
CA PRO A 19 1.38 18.01 -4.31
C PRO A 19 2.39 19.06 -4.76
N CYS A 20 3.45 18.66 -5.47
CA CYS A 20 4.51 19.55 -5.87
C CYS A 20 5.12 19.19 -7.22
N GLY A 21 4.37 19.48 -8.28
CA GLY A 21 4.85 19.40 -9.65
C GLY A 21 3.69 19.24 -10.61
N ASP A 22 3.75 19.94 -11.74
CA ASP A 22 2.86 19.66 -12.85
C ASP A 22 3.17 18.24 -13.36
N CYS A 23 2.30 17.27 -13.05
CA CYS A 23 2.24 16.01 -13.79
C CYS A 23 1.76 16.21 -15.26
N ALA A 24 1.81 17.45 -15.77
CA ALA A 24 1.32 17.87 -17.08
C ALA A 24 2.00 17.16 -18.27
N ILE A 25 3.07 16.41 -18.02
CA ILE A 25 3.81 15.66 -19.04
C ILE A 25 3.17 14.30 -19.35
N LEU A 26 2.34 13.77 -18.44
CA LEU A 26 1.76 12.43 -18.59
C LEU A 26 0.24 12.49 -18.56
N ASN A 27 -0.40 11.69 -19.41
CA ASN A 27 -1.85 11.53 -19.37
C ASN A 27 -2.22 10.78 -18.08
N GLN A 28 -2.71 11.55 -17.11
CA GLN A 28 -3.01 11.07 -15.76
C GLN A 28 -4.07 9.97 -15.76
N ASP A 29 -5.03 10.03 -16.68
CA ASP A 29 -6.07 9.02 -16.82
C ASP A 29 -5.49 7.70 -17.35
N GLN A 30 -4.61 7.76 -18.36
CA GLN A 30 -3.96 6.56 -18.87
C GLN A 30 -3.07 5.90 -17.81
N LEU A 31 -2.23 6.68 -17.12
CA LEU A 31 -1.40 6.16 -16.04
C LEU A 31 -2.21 5.53 -14.91
N SER A 32 -3.36 6.14 -14.58
CA SER A 32 -4.28 5.53 -13.63
C SER A 32 -4.79 4.17 -14.11
N GLN A 33 -5.21 4.05 -15.37
CA GLN A 33 -5.75 2.80 -15.87
C GLN A 33 -4.70 1.69 -15.86
N GLU A 34 -3.45 2.01 -16.24
CA GLU A 34 -2.34 1.05 -16.18
C GLU A 34 -2.03 0.62 -14.74
N MET A 35 -2.06 1.55 -13.79
CA MET A 35 -1.86 1.22 -12.38
C MET A 35 -2.98 0.33 -11.83
N ILE A 36 -4.25 0.62 -12.17
CA ILE A 36 -5.40 -0.22 -11.81
C ILE A 36 -5.25 -1.61 -12.43
N ALA A 37 -4.87 -1.70 -13.71
CA ALA A 37 -4.65 -2.97 -14.40
C ALA A 37 -3.52 -3.78 -13.76
N TYR A 38 -2.42 -3.13 -13.36
CA TYR A 38 -1.32 -3.77 -12.64
C TYR A 38 -1.78 -4.34 -11.29
N GLN A 39 -2.53 -3.56 -10.50
CA GLN A 39 -3.05 -4.01 -9.21
C GLN A 39 -4.03 -5.19 -9.38
N GLN A 40 -4.89 -5.14 -10.41
CA GLN A 40 -5.81 -6.21 -10.74
C GLN A 40 -5.07 -7.49 -11.16
N ALA A 41 -4.05 -7.37 -12.02
CA ALA A 41 -3.22 -8.50 -12.42
C ALA A 41 -2.49 -9.14 -11.23
N ALA A 42 -1.96 -8.34 -10.30
CA ALA A 42 -1.38 -8.85 -9.06
C ALA A 42 -2.42 -9.62 -8.23
N LYS A 43 -3.67 -9.13 -8.17
CA LYS A 43 -4.73 -9.83 -7.44
C LYS A 43 -5.16 -11.13 -8.13
N GLU A 44 -5.16 -11.17 -9.45
CA GLU A 44 -5.43 -12.39 -10.22
C GLU A 44 -4.36 -13.46 -9.96
N ILE A 45 -3.09 -13.05 -9.82
CA ILE A 45 -1.99 -13.96 -9.41
C ILE A 45 -2.19 -14.49 -7.99
N GLU A 46 -2.61 -13.66 -7.03
CA GLU A 46 -2.97 -14.14 -5.68
C GLU A 46 -4.11 -15.16 -5.74
N GLN A 47 -5.11 -14.94 -6.61
CA GLN A 47 -6.29 -15.80 -6.72
C GLN A 47 -6.06 -17.08 -7.53
N SER A 48 -5.02 -17.14 -8.36
CA SER A 48 -4.75 -18.32 -9.20
C SER A 48 -4.29 -19.52 -8.37
N GLY A 49 -3.68 -19.28 -7.20
CA GLY A 49 -3.11 -20.34 -6.37
C GLY A 49 -1.82 -20.93 -6.94
N ASP A 50 -1.23 -20.33 -7.98
CA ASP A 50 0.01 -20.82 -8.60
C ASP A 50 1.18 -20.91 -7.60
N PHE A 51 1.11 -20.13 -6.53
CA PHE A 51 2.11 -20.09 -5.45
C PHE A 51 1.69 -20.85 -4.18
N ASP A 52 0.48 -21.43 -4.15
CA ASP A 52 -0.04 -22.25 -3.03
C ASP A 52 0.31 -23.74 -3.19
N THR A 53 1.48 -24.05 -3.74
CA THR A 53 1.93 -25.43 -4.00
C THR A 53 2.61 -26.07 -2.78
N THR A 54 3.10 -25.25 -1.86
CA THR A 54 3.78 -25.66 -0.63
C THR A 54 3.26 -24.85 0.56
N ASP A 55 3.50 -25.37 1.77
CA ASP A 55 3.05 -24.70 3.00
C ASP A 55 3.93 -23.50 3.39
N ASP A 56 5.16 -23.42 2.87
CA ASP A 56 6.19 -22.43 3.23
C ASP A 56 6.22 -21.16 2.35
N PHE A 57 5.36 -21.08 1.33
CA PHE A 57 5.28 -19.92 0.45
C PHE A 57 3.85 -19.66 -0.03
N THR A 58 3.52 -18.39 -0.29
CA THR A 58 2.40 -17.98 -1.15
C THR A 58 2.61 -16.53 -1.56
N PHE A 59 1.75 -16.06 -2.45
CA PHE A 59 1.66 -14.70 -2.92
C PHE A 59 0.44 -14.01 -2.30
N VAL A 60 0.63 -12.96 -1.51
CA VAL A 60 -0.48 -12.18 -0.92
C VAL A 60 -0.30 -10.69 -1.22
N VAL A 61 -1.29 -10.07 -1.86
CA VAL A 61 -1.30 -8.63 -2.08
C VAL A 61 -1.64 -7.89 -0.79
N GLN A 62 -0.95 -6.78 -0.53
CA GLN A 62 -1.27 -5.85 0.57
C GLN A 62 -1.94 -4.59 0.00
N PRO A 63 -3.29 -4.54 -0.06
CA PRO A 63 -4.00 -3.51 -0.81
C PRO A 63 -4.14 -2.18 -0.08
N PHE A 64 -3.51 -1.97 1.08
CA PHE A 64 -3.71 -0.77 1.92
C PHE A 64 -3.57 0.57 1.16
N PHE A 65 -2.83 0.55 0.05
CA PHE A 65 -2.50 1.71 -0.77
C PHE A 65 -3.31 1.82 -2.10
N THR A 66 -4.23 0.90 -2.37
CA THR A 66 -5.03 0.89 -3.61
C THR A 66 -6.02 2.05 -3.71
N ASN A 67 -6.72 2.37 -2.61
CA ASN A 67 -7.72 3.43 -2.53
C ASN A 67 -7.34 4.51 -1.49
N SER A 68 -6.04 4.71 -1.26
CA SER A 68 -5.58 5.67 -0.26
C SER A 68 -5.73 7.12 -0.75
N THR A 69 -6.05 8.01 0.17
CA THR A 69 -6.11 9.45 -0.09
C THR A 69 -4.76 10.11 0.19
N LEU A 70 -4.57 11.28 -0.43
CA LEU A 70 -3.48 12.20 -0.12
C LEU A 70 -3.30 12.42 1.40
N PRO A 71 -2.07 12.49 1.90
CA PRO A 71 -1.81 12.85 3.29
C PRO A 71 -2.06 14.34 3.51
N TYR A 72 -2.84 14.72 4.51
CA TYR A 72 -3.13 16.12 4.85
C TYR A 72 -2.67 16.46 6.27
N PHE A 73 -2.28 17.72 6.47
CA PHE A 73 -2.13 18.30 7.80
C PHE A 73 -3.52 18.59 8.42
N PRO A 74 -3.61 18.79 9.75
CA PRO A 74 -4.87 19.14 10.42
C PRO A 74 -5.54 20.42 9.89
N ASN A 75 -4.77 21.31 9.27
CA ASN A 75 -5.26 22.54 8.63
C ASN A 75 -5.81 22.32 7.21
N GLY A 76 -5.87 21.08 6.71
CA GLY A 76 -6.40 20.72 5.39
C GLY A 76 -5.42 20.90 4.22
N THR A 77 -4.19 21.33 4.48
CA THR A 77 -3.16 21.44 3.42
C THR A 77 -2.46 20.09 3.20
N VAL A 78 -2.06 19.78 1.96
CA VAL A 78 -1.34 18.53 1.68
C VAL A 78 -0.03 18.48 2.45
N ASN A 79 0.22 17.37 3.13
CA ASN A 79 1.44 17.13 3.86
C ASN A 79 2.60 16.83 2.89
N LYS A 80 3.30 17.88 2.46
CA LYS A 80 4.46 17.76 1.55
C LYS A 80 5.64 17.02 2.19
N ASN A 81 5.71 16.88 3.52
CA ASN A 81 6.77 16.12 4.18
C ASN A 81 6.67 14.62 3.89
N PHE A 82 5.52 14.13 3.40
CA PHE A 82 5.36 12.76 2.92
C PHE A 82 6.27 12.43 1.72
N TRP A 83 6.62 13.45 0.94
CA TRP A 83 7.37 13.32 -0.30
C TRP A 83 8.83 13.73 -0.14
N GLY A 84 9.70 13.13 -0.94
CA GLY A 84 11.08 13.53 -1.12
C GLY A 84 11.21 14.86 -1.88
N GLN A 85 12.44 15.32 -2.05
CA GLN A 85 12.74 16.62 -2.70
C GLN A 85 12.31 16.67 -4.17
N ASP A 86 12.23 15.52 -4.84
CA ASP A 86 11.78 15.40 -6.23
C ASP A 86 10.27 15.33 -6.37
N CYS A 87 9.52 15.32 -5.25
CA CYS A 87 8.07 15.21 -5.23
C CYS A 87 7.51 13.96 -5.93
N TYR A 88 8.34 12.95 -6.11
CA TYR A 88 8.02 11.68 -6.75
C TYR A 88 8.20 10.53 -5.78
N HIS A 89 9.38 10.42 -5.17
CA HIS A 89 9.67 9.38 -4.19
C HIS A 89 9.14 9.80 -2.81
N TYR A 90 8.88 8.82 -1.95
CA TYR A 90 8.54 9.10 -0.56
C TYR A 90 9.77 9.61 0.20
N SER A 91 9.54 10.49 1.17
CA SER A 91 10.60 10.84 2.12
C SER A 91 10.83 9.69 3.11
N ALA A 92 11.85 9.82 3.96
CA ALA A 92 12.00 8.93 5.12
C ALA A 92 10.75 8.90 6.01
N TYR A 93 10.06 10.04 6.15
CA TYR A 93 8.78 10.12 6.87
C TYR A 93 7.66 9.38 6.12
N GLY A 94 7.54 9.57 4.81
CA GLY A 94 6.54 8.87 3.99
C GLY A 94 6.72 7.34 4.03
N HIS A 95 7.94 6.86 3.89
CA HIS A 95 8.26 5.43 4.06
C HIS A 95 7.88 4.92 5.44
N ALA A 96 8.29 5.61 6.52
CA ALA A 96 7.96 5.21 7.89
C ALA A 96 6.44 5.14 8.11
N LEU A 97 5.68 6.10 7.56
CA LEU A 97 4.23 6.11 7.65
C LEU A 97 3.59 4.92 6.93
N LEU A 98 3.98 4.69 5.67
CA LEU A 98 3.49 3.56 4.86
C LEU A 98 3.82 2.22 5.51
N SER A 99 4.99 2.08 6.14
CA SER A 99 5.38 0.88 6.87
C SER A 99 4.41 0.54 8.01
N THR A 100 3.79 1.53 8.66
CA THR A 100 2.79 1.25 9.70
C THR A 100 1.53 0.58 9.15
N PHE A 101 1.04 1.06 8.00
CA PHE A 101 -0.12 0.47 7.33
C PHE A 101 0.21 -0.89 6.73
N PHE A 102 1.38 -1.01 6.12
CA PHE A 102 1.88 -2.28 5.62
C PHE A 102 1.92 -3.34 6.71
N TRP A 103 2.49 -3.01 7.88
CA TRP A 103 2.54 -3.90 9.04
C TRP A 103 1.15 -4.32 9.52
N GLN A 104 0.23 -3.35 9.65
CA GLN A 104 -1.14 -3.63 10.00
C GLN A 104 -1.79 -4.59 8.99
N ASN A 105 -1.58 -4.35 7.69
CA ASN A 105 -2.16 -5.13 6.60
C ASN A 105 -1.63 -6.58 6.57
N MET A 106 -0.34 -6.79 6.87
CA MET A 106 0.24 -8.13 6.99
C MET A 106 -0.49 -8.97 8.03
N LEU A 107 -0.92 -8.36 9.13
CA LEU A 107 -1.58 -9.01 10.25
C LEU A 107 -3.10 -9.15 10.08
N GLU A 108 -3.69 -8.51 9.07
CA GLU A 108 -5.10 -8.66 8.74
C GLU A 108 -5.37 -9.99 8.00
N PRO A 109 -6.52 -10.65 8.26
CA PRO A 109 -6.87 -11.88 7.56
C PRO A 109 -6.87 -11.73 6.04
N VAL A 110 -6.37 -12.74 5.33
CA VAL A 110 -6.45 -12.81 3.86
C VAL A 110 -7.93 -12.76 3.44
N GLY A 111 -8.24 -11.93 2.43
CA GLY A 111 -9.61 -11.66 1.99
C GLY A 111 -10.34 -10.55 2.76
N ALA A 112 -9.79 -10.08 3.89
CA ALA A 112 -10.35 -8.99 4.71
C ALA A 112 -9.34 -7.87 4.99
N LYS A 113 -8.34 -7.72 4.10
CA LYS A 113 -7.31 -6.69 4.21
C LYS A 113 -7.86 -5.30 3.86
N THR A 114 -7.47 -4.30 4.65
CA THR A 114 -7.76 -2.88 4.42
C THR A 114 -7.22 -2.46 3.06
N SER A 115 -8.02 -1.75 2.26
CA SER A 115 -7.63 -1.26 0.93
C SER A 115 -7.57 0.27 0.80
N ASN A 116 -7.92 0.99 1.87
CA ASN A 116 -8.13 2.43 1.88
C ASN A 116 -7.46 3.08 3.11
N ALA A 117 -6.13 3.01 3.20
CA ALA A 117 -5.39 3.65 4.29
C ALA A 117 -5.57 5.18 4.29
N ASN A 118 -5.80 5.75 5.47
CA ASN A 118 -5.78 7.21 5.67
C ASN A 118 -4.35 7.68 5.95
N LEU A 119 -3.66 8.16 4.92
CA LEU A 119 -2.25 8.59 5.02
C LEU A 119 -2.05 9.92 5.77
N SER A 120 -3.10 10.53 6.31
CA SER A 120 -2.94 11.73 7.16
C SER A 120 -2.52 11.38 8.59
N VAL A 121 -2.67 10.12 8.99
CA VAL A 121 -2.36 9.61 10.33
C VAL A 121 -1.66 8.26 10.23
N SER A 122 -0.79 7.91 11.18
CA SER A 122 -0.15 6.60 11.21
C SER A 122 -1.08 5.52 11.76
N ALA A 123 -0.90 4.26 11.32
CA ALA A 123 -1.57 3.09 11.90
C ALA A 123 -0.89 2.68 13.22
N LEU A 124 -0.84 3.59 14.19
CA LEU A 124 -0.29 3.35 15.52
C LEU A 124 -1.41 3.25 16.57
N PRO A 125 -1.25 2.39 17.60
CA PRO A 125 -0.11 1.49 17.83
C PRO A 125 -0.07 0.33 16.81
N LEU A 126 1.14 -0.18 16.52
CA LEU A 126 1.29 -1.33 15.62
C LEU A 126 0.62 -2.56 16.22
N ALA A 127 -0.09 -3.33 15.38
CA ALA A 127 -0.62 -4.61 15.80
C ALA A 127 0.50 -5.59 16.19
N CYS A 128 0.26 -6.36 17.25
CA CYS A 128 1.15 -7.46 17.63
C CYS A 128 0.72 -8.74 16.90
N PRO A 129 1.65 -9.58 16.43
CA PRO A 129 1.33 -10.93 15.97
C PRO A 129 0.61 -11.73 17.06
N ASP A 130 -0.33 -12.58 16.65
CA ASP A 130 -0.97 -13.51 17.57
C ASP A 130 0.11 -14.46 18.13
N PRO A 131 0.29 -14.56 19.46
CA PRO A 131 1.32 -15.42 20.06
C PRO A 131 1.15 -16.91 19.74
N VAL A 132 -0.02 -17.34 19.26
CA VAL A 132 -0.25 -18.71 18.76
C VAL A 132 0.35 -18.91 17.35
N CYS A 133 0.68 -17.82 16.67
CA CYS A 133 1.13 -17.77 15.27
C CYS A 133 2.61 -17.41 15.10
N ILE A 134 3.42 -17.44 16.16
CA ILE A 134 4.86 -17.12 16.18
C ILE A 134 5.67 -18.37 16.50
#